data_AF-A0A3N6QAY4-F1
#
_entry.id   AF-A0A3N6QAY4-F1
#
_cell.length_a   1.000
_cell.length_b   1.000
_cell.length_c   1.000
_cell.angle_alpha   90.00
_cell.angle_beta   90.00
_cell.angle_gamma   90.00
#
_symmetry.space_group_name_H-M   'P 1'
#
loop_
_entity.id
_entity.type
_entity.pdbx_description
1 polymer ?
#
loop_
_entity_poly.entity_id
_entity_poly.type
_entity_poly.pdbx_seq_one_letter_code
_entity_poly.pdbx_strand_id
1 'polypeptide(L)'
;MSDKVGDYSKVPSSEHKVFTLMGREGRVAQTWRMVKCNTSPHCPKTNGVCINGVLYYVASTGKERMSEWFLMRFDVRTEKLGLLSRLSWRLYDLDRLSLINYQGKVTFVVQTCPSSTIFDLWVMKDTVEWSRICVHIPWMSGWKSTIDIIGTTHTGQIVFFYNHSDDMYARCFILYYDHKTNRLINRRLSYGVEVGFQPVSAMLLSCDYVENVMSFFSF
;
A
#
# COMPACT_ATOMS: atom_id res chain seq x y z
N MET A 1 -6.69 0.03 -51.19
CA MET A 1 -6.61 0.89 -49.99
C MET A 1 -7.05 0.03 -48.83
N SER A 2 -6.10 -0.48 -48.07
CA SER A 2 -6.28 -1.52 -47.05
C SER A 2 -6.25 -0.85 -45.68
N ASP A 3 -7.42 -0.72 -45.05
CA ASP A 3 -7.54 -0.21 -43.69
C ASP A 3 -7.08 -1.28 -42.70
N LYS A 4 -5.95 -1.02 -42.04
CA LYS A 4 -5.45 -1.82 -40.94
C LYS A 4 -6.37 -1.58 -39.74
N VAL A 5 -7.16 -2.59 -39.40
CA VAL A 5 -7.85 -2.72 -38.11
C VAL A 5 -6.79 -2.65 -37.00
N GLY A 6 -6.98 -1.69 -36.10
CA GLY A 6 -6.07 -1.34 -35.02
C GLY A 6 -5.73 -2.52 -34.11
N ASP A 7 -4.46 -2.56 -33.75
CA ASP A 7 -3.77 -3.51 -32.88
C ASP A 7 -4.55 -3.76 -31.57
N TYR A 8 -4.93 -5.01 -31.32
CA TYR A 8 -5.54 -5.44 -30.07
C TYR A 8 -4.54 -5.23 -28.94
N SER A 9 -4.88 -4.38 -27.97
CA SER A 9 -4.12 -4.20 -26.73
C SER A 9 -3.85 -5.56 -26.10
N LYS A 10 -2.58 -6.00 -26.11
CA LYS A 10 -2.13 -7.24 -25.46
C LYS A 10 -2.59 -7.24 -24.01
N VAL A 11 -3.48 -8.17 -23.66
CA VAL A 11 -3.78 -8.48 -22.25
C VAL A 11 -2.45 -8.88 -21.59
N PRO A 12 -2.03 -8.23 -20.50
CA PRO A 12 -0.80 -8.61 -19.80
C PRO A 12 -0.90 -10.09 -19.39
N SER A 13 0.16 -10.85 -19.67
CA SER A 13 0.34 -12.16 -19.07
C SER A 13 0.39 -11.99 -17.55
N SER A 14 -0.57 -12.54 -16.83
CA SER A 14 -0.59 -12.50 -15.36
C SER A 14 0.31 -13.61 -14.81
N GLU A 15 1.62 -13.40 -14.91
CA GLU A 15 2.62 -14.22 -14.25
C GLU A 15 2.69 -13.85 -12.76
N HIS A 16 2.35 -14.79 -11.90
CA HIS A 16 2.50 -14.64 -10.46
C HIS A 16 3.72 -15.44 -9.99
N LYS A 17 4.71 -14.74 -9.44
CA LYS A 17 5.93 -15.33 -8.90
C LYS A 17 6.03 -15.02 -7.41
N VAL A 18 6.50 -16.00 -6.66
CA VAL A 18 6.84 -15.82 -5.24
C VAL A 18 8.33 -16.10 -5.07
N PHE A 19 8.97 -15.25 -4.28
CA PHE A 19 10.33 -15.44 -3.83
C PHE A 19 10.30 -15.98 -2.40
N THR A 20 10.98 -17.09 -2.18
CA THR A 20 11.10 -17.68 -0.85
C THR A 20 12.43 -17.22 -0.25
N LEU A 21 12.40 -16.62 0.94
CA LEU A 21 13.63 -16.19 1.63
C LEU A 21 14.26 -17.33 2.45
N MET A 22 13.42 -18.17 3.05
CA MET A 22 13.80 -19.36 3.80
C MET A 22 12.89 -20.53 3.42
N GLY A 23 13.48 -21.68 3.11
CA GLY A 23 12.74 -22.91 2.83
C GLY A 23 12.22 -23.58 4.10
N ARG A 24 11.44 -24.66 3.91
CA ARG A 24 11.16 -25.61 4.99
C ARG A 24 12.47 -26.18 5.52
N GLU A 25 12.56 -26.37 6.84
CA GLU A 25 13.70 -26.99 7.53
C GLU A 25 15.00 -26.14 7.57
N GLY A 26 14.89 -24.81 7.50
CA GLY A 26 16.04 -23.92 7.74
C GLY A 26 17.06 -23.88 6.60
N ARG A 27 16.75 -24.45 5.43
CA ARG A 27 17.57 -24.32 4.23
C ARG A 27 17.22 -23.02 3.51
N VAL A 28 18.23 -22.24 3.17
CA VAL A 28 18.07 -21.03 2.34
C VAL A 28 17.67 -21.48 0.93
N ALA A 29 16.42 -21.22 0.54
CA ALA A 29 15.91 -21.51 -0.79
C ALA A 29 15.53 -20.19 -1.46
N GLN A 30 16.54 -19.41 -1.86
CA GLN A 30 16.39 -18.13 -2.56
C GLN A 30 16.04 -18.36 -4.03
N THR A 31 14.82 -18.82 -4.29
CA THR A 31 14.36 -19.11 -5.64
C THR A 31 13.04 -18.44 -5.96
N TRP A 32 12.95 -17.93 -7.18
CA TRP A 32 11.70 -17.51 -7.78
C TRP A 32 10.97 -18.72 -8.32
N ARG A 33 9.69 -18.86 -8.00
CA ARG A 33 8.83 -19.91 -8.54
C ARG A 33 7.47 -19.36 -8.96
N MET A 34 6.90 -19.98 -9.98
CA MET A 34 5.55 -19.66 -10.45
C MET A 34 4.50 -20.18 -9.48
N VAL A 35 3.48 -19.39 -9.22
CA VAL A 35 2.28 -19.82 -8.51
C VAL A 35 1.16 -20.05 -9.50
N LYS A 36 0.42 -21.16 -9.34
CA LYS A 36 -0.80 -21.39 -10.11
C LYS A 36 -1.85 -20.38 -9.70
N CYS A 37 -2.22 -19.52 -10.64
CA CYS A 37 -3.24 -18.52 -10.47
C CYS A 37 -4.47 -18.94 -11.28
N ASN A 38 -5.58 -19.22 -10.58
CA ASN A 38 -6.85 -19.56 -11.21
C ASN A 38 -7.78 -18.35 -11.35
N THR A 39 -7.30 -17.13 -11.04
CA THR A 39 -8.07 -15.90 -11.20
C THR A 39 -7.85 -15.30 -12.58
N SER A 40 -8.76 -14.42 -13.01
CA SER A 40 -8.54 -13.62 -14.22
C SER A 40 -7.25 -12.80 -14.12
N PRO A 41 -6.62 -12.48 -15.27
CA PRO A 41 -5.50 -11.56 -15.30
C PRO A 41 -5.84 -10.27 -14.57
N HIS A 42 -4.89 -9.76 -13.80
CA HIS A 42 -5.07 -8.55 -13.03
C HIS A 42 -3.73 -7.85 -12.81
N CYS A 43 -3.80 -6.54 -12.61
CA CYS A 43 -2.66 -5.69 -12.33
C CYS A 43 -2.83 -5.11 -10.92
N PRO A 44 -1.86 -5.29 -10.01
CA PRO A 44 -1.85 -4.60 -8.71
C PRO A 44 -1.88 -3.08 -8.90
N LYS A 45 -2.61 -2.39 -8.02
CA LYS A 45 -2.90 -0.95 -8.14
C LYS A 45 -2.68 -0.18 -6.85
N THR A 46 -2.48 -0.88 -5.74
CA THR A 46 -2.10 -0.32 -4.45
C THR A 46 -0.86 -1.05 -3.93
N ASN A 47 -0.30 -0.54 -2.84
CA ASN A 47 0.56 -1.35 -1.98
C ASN A 47 -0.17 -2.61 -1.47
N GLY A 48 0.60 -3.58 -1.00
CA GLY A 48 0.10 -4.77 -0.32
C GLY A 48 0.27 -4.69 1.19
N VAL A 49 -0.62 -5.33 1.95
CA VAL A 49 -0.52 -5.46 3.40
C VAL A 49 -0.62 -6.93 3.81
N CYS A 50 0.27 -7.39 4.70
CA CYS A 50 0.24 -8.76 5.20
C CYS A 50 -0.39 -8.79 6.59
N ILE A 51 -1.51 -9.50 6.73
CA ILE A 51 -2.23 -9.62 8.00
C ILE A 51 -2.42 -11.10 8.29
N ASN A 52 -1.85 -11.58 9.39
CA ASN A 52 -1.96 -12.97 9.84
C ASN A 52 -1.61 -14.02 8.75
N GLY A 53 -0.56 -13.75 7.96
CA GLY A 53 -0.11 -14.65 6.89
C GLY A 53 -0.94 -14.60 5.60
N VAL A 54 -1.81 -13.61 5.47
CA VAL A 54 -2.57 -13.33 4.24
C VAL A 54 -2.17 -11.96 3.70
N LEU A 55 -1.70 -11.91 2.47
CA LEU A 55 -1.40 -10.67 1.75
C LEU A 55 -2.67 -10.16 1.08
N TYR A 56 -3.01 -8.90 1.32
CA TYR A 56 -4.12 -8.19 0.69
C TYR A 56 -3.58 -7.05 -0.17
N TYR A 57 -4.20 -6.83 -1.33
CA TYR A 57 -3.88 -5.71 -2.23
C TYR A 57 -5.06 -5.45 -3.17
N VAL A 58 -5.16 -4.24 -3.73
CA VAL A 58 -6.15 -3.95 -4.76
C VAL A 58 -5.56 -4.23 -6.14
N ALA A 59 -6.36 -4.83 -7.00
CA ALA A 59 -6.00 -5.02 -8.39
C ALA A 59 -7.15 -4.66 -9.33
N SER A 60 -6.78 -4.19 -10.52
CA SER A 60 -7.68 -4.05 -11.65
C SER A 60 -7.73 -5.36 -12.43
N THR A 61 -8.92 -5.87 -12.75
CA THR A 61 -9.16 -7.07 -13.56
C THR A 61 -10.22 -6.80 -14.63
N GLY A 62 -10.42 -7.77 -15.53
CA GLY A 62 -11.40 -7.72 -16.62
C GLY A 62 -10.77 -7.89 -17.99
N LYS A 63 -11.34 -8.77 -18.82
CA LYS A 63 -10.71 -9.31 -20.05
C LYS A 63 -10.31 -8.26 -21.09
N GLU A 64 -11.02 -7.15 -21.18
CA GLU A 64 -10.80 -6.15 -22.25
C GLU A 64 -10.16 -4.86 -21.76
N ARG A 65 -10.64 -4.30 -20.63
CA ARG A 65 -10.25 -2.94 -20.20
C ARG A 65 -9.65 -2.86 -18.80
N MET A 66 -9.47 -3.98 -18.10
CA MET A 66 -9.02 -3.97 -16.69
C MET A 66 -9.79 -2.95 -15.84
N SER A 67 -11.10 -2.87 -16.01
CA SER A 67 -11.94 -1.80 -15.46
C SER A 67 -12.65 -2.18 -14.16
N GLU A 68 -12.54 -3.44 -13.75
CA GLU A 68 -13.12 -3.92 -12.50
C GLU A 68 -12.08 -3.94 -11.39
N TRP A 69 -12.43 -3.39 -10.25
CA TRP A 69 -11.54 -3.27 -9.11
C TRP A 69 -11.90 -4.30 -8.06
N PHE A 70 -10.90 -5.02 -7.57
CA PHE A 70 -11.11 -6.01 -6.53
C PHE A 70 -10.05 -5.93 -5.45
N LEU A 71 -10.48 -6.19 -4.23
CA LEU A 71 -9.60 -6.58 -3.15
C LEU A 71 -9.19 -8.04 -3.38
N MET A 72 -7.90 -8.24 -3.62
CA MET A 72 -7.26 -9.54 -3.77
C MET A 72 -6.77 -10.03 -2.41
N ARG A 73 -6.69 -11.35 -2.26
CA ARG A 73 -6.07 -12.02 -1.12
C ARG A 73 -5.14 -13.12 -1.60
N PHE A 74 -3.98 -13.25 -0.96
CA PHE A 74 -3.04 -14.33 -1.18
C PHE A 74 -2.66 -14.96 0.16
N ASP A 75 -3.08 -16.21 0.37
CA ASP A 75 -2.70 -16.97 1.57
C ASP A 75 -1.27 -17.48 1.40
N VAL A 76 -0.34 -16.98 2.21
CA VAL A 76 1.10 -17.24 2.06
C VAL A 76 1.44 -18.71 2.33
N ARG A 77 0.72 -19.36 3.25
CA ARG A 77 0.98 -20.75 3.65
C ARG A 77 0.53 -21.75 2.59
N THR A 78 -0.63 -21.51 1.99
CA THR A 78 -1.23 -22.39 0.98
C THR A 78 -0.91 -21.95 -0.45
N GLU A 79 -0.32 -20.75 -0.60
CA GLU A 79 0.00 -20.10 -1.86
C GLU A 79 -1.21 -19.95 -2.79
N LYS A 80 -2.38 -19.72 -2.20
CA LYS A 80 -3.64 -19.59 -2.94
C LYS A 80 -4.01 -18.12 -3.10
N LEU A 81 -4.10 -17.69 -4.36
CA LEU A 81 -4.67 -16.40 -4.72
C LEU A 81 -6.19 -16.49 -4.85
N GLY A 82 -6.89 -15.47 -4.38
CA GLY A 82 -8.34 -15.34 -4.53
C GLY A 82 -8.81 -13.89 -4.66
N LEU A 83 -9.98 -13.74 -5.29
CA LEU A 83 -10.76 -12.50 -5.34
C LEU A 83 -11.65 -12.46 -4.09
N LEU A 84 -11.49 -11.42 -3.26
CA LEU A 84 -12.23 -11.31 -2.00
C LEU A 84 -13.51 -10.48 -2.14
N SER A 85 -13.39 -9.26 -2.69
CA SER A 85 -14.53 -8.36 -2.84
C SER A 85 -14.38 -7.50 -4.07
N ARG A 86 -15.46 -7.33 -4.82
CA ARG A 86 -15.57 -6.27 -5.82
C ARG A 86 -15.64 -4.93 -5.10
N LEU A 87 -14.89 -3.95 -5.57
CA LEU A 87 -14.93 -2.58 -5.09
C LEU A 87 -15.82 -1.78 -6.05
N SER A 88 -17.06 -1.50 -5.63
CA SER A 88 -18.06 -0.76 -6.42
C SER A 88 -18.00 0.76 -6.18
N TRP A 89 -17.31 1.20 -5.14
CA TRP A 89 -17.28 2.59 -4.74
C TRP A 89 -16.16 3.34 -5.46
N ARG A 90 -16.57 4.42 -6.15
CA ARG A 90 -15.96 5.76 -6.24
C ARG A 90 -14.50 5.95 -5.81
N LEU A 91 -13.59 5.09 -6.26
CA LEU A 91 -12.16 5.36 -6.20
C LEU A 91 -11.81 6.23 -7.41
N TYR A 92 -12.34 7.45 -7.43
CA TYR A 92 -12.11 8.40 -8.52
C TYR A 92 -10.65 8.90 -8.56
N ASP A 93 -9.87 8.60 -7.52
CA ASP A 93 -8.45 8.92 -7.45
C ASP A 93 -7.70 7.80 -6.71
N LEU A 94 -7.57 6.65 -7.38
CA LEU A 94 -6.84 5.48 -6.88
C LEU A 94 -5.36 5.76 -6.60
N ASP A 95 -4.81 6.79 -7.23
CA ASP A 95 -3.42 7.23 -7.00
C ASP A 95 -3.21 7.64 -5.53
N ARG A 96 -4.29 7.87 -4.78
CA ARG A 96 -4.28 8.26 -3.35
C ARG A 96 -4.85 7.20 -2.42
N LEU A 97 -5.09 5.99 -2.92
CA LEU A 97 -5.57 4.88 -2.10
C LEU A 97 -4.40 4.15 -1.46
N SER A 98 -4.32 4.21 -0.13
CA SER A 98 -3.36 3.39 0.64
C SER A 98 -4.08 2.24 1.34
N LEU A 99 -3.46 1.07 1.35
CA LEU A 99 -3.92 -0.10 2.10
C LEU A 99 -3.06 -0.29 3.35
N ILE A 100 -3.67 -0.31 4.53
CA ILE A 100 -2.95 -0.46 5.79
C ILE A 100 -3.54 -1.57 6.66
N ASN A 101 -2.73 -2.08 7.57
CA ASN A 101 -3.16 -2.93 8.67
C ASN A 101 -3.56 -2.00 9.80
N TYR A 102 -4.86 -1.77 10.01
CA TYR A 102 -5.36 -0.99 11.15
C TYR A 102 -5.87 -1.97 12.21
N GLN A 103 -5.13 -2.14 13.29
CA GLN A 103 -5.51 -3.01 14.42
C GLN A 103 -5.90 -4.44 13.99
N GLY A 104 -5.13 -5.04 13.07
CA GLY A 104 -5.35 -6.38 12.57
C GLY A 104 -6.41 -6.48 11.46
N LYS A 105 -6.88 -5.35 10.93
CA LYS A 105 -7.92 -5.31 9.89
C LYS A 105 -7.44 -4.59 8.64
N VAL A 106 -7.81 -5.15 7.48
CA VAL A 106 -7.60 -4.52 6.17
C VAL A 106 -8.34 -3.19 6.16
N THR A 107 -7.62 -2.10 5.92
CA THR A 107 -8.19 -0.75 5.96
C THR A 107 -7.73 0.05 4.77
N PHE A 108 -8.69 0.60 4.03
CA PHE A 108 -8.41 1.60 3.02
C PHE A 108 -8.30 2.96 3.67
N VAL A 109 -7.28 3.72 3.29
CA VAL A 109 -7.22 5.14 3.61
C VAL A 109 -7.45 5.95 2.37
N VAL A 110 -8.41 6.87 2.45
CA VAL A 110 -8.82 7.74 1.36
C VAL A 110 -8.65 9.17 1.82
N GLN A 111 -7.80 9.92 1.13
CA GLN A 111 -7.73 11.37 1.29
C GLN A 111 -8.76 12.02 0.37
N THR A 112 -9.73 12.74 0.95
CA THR A 112 -10.84 13.31 0.18
C THR A 112 -10.44 14.39 -0.84
N CYS A 113 -9.34 15.10 -0.59
CA CYS A 113 -8.68 15.99 -1.56
C CYS A 113 -7.21 16.24 -1.14
N PRO A 114 -6.31 16.61 -2.08
CA PRO A 114 -4.89 16.85 -1.78
C PRO A 114 -4.60 17.81 -0.64
N SER A 115 -5.43 18.85 -0.48
CA SER A 115 -5.32 19.84 0.58
C SER A 115 -6.12 19.48 1.84
N SER A 116 -6.80 18.32 1.84
CA SER A 116 -7.60 17.88 2.97
C SER A 116 -6.72 17.47 4.12
N THR A 117 -7.06 17.99 5.30
CA THR A 117 -6.62 17.47 6.59
C THR A 117 -7.47 16.28 7.03
N ILE A 118 -8.47 15.86 6.23
CA ILE A 118 -9.41 14.80 6.57
C ILE A 118 -9.09 13.55 5.77
N PHE A 119 -9.05 12.43 6.49
CA PHE A 119 -8.83 11.09 5.96
C PHE A 119 -9.97 10.18 6.37
N ASP A 120 -10.52 9.45 5.41
CA ASP A 120 -11.48 8.40 5.68
C ASP A 120 -10.77 7.05 5.75
N LEU A 121 -10.87 6.39 6.90
CA LEU A 121 -10.43 5.02 7.10
C LEU A 121 -11.64 4.11 6.92
N TRP A 122 -11.65 3.32 5.85
CA TRP A 122 -12.64 2.27 5.63
C TRP A 122 -12.08 0.94 6.12
N VAL A 123 -12.51 0.55 7.31
CA VAL A 123 -12.04 -0.69 7.98
C VAL A 123 -12.94 -1.85 7.57
N MET A 124 -12.33 -2.93 7.07
CA MET A 124 -13.04 -4.16 6.71
C MET A 124 -13.52 -4.89 7.97
N LYS A 125 -14.80 -5.23 8.03
CA LYS A 125 -15.38 -6.14 9.03
C LYS A 125 -15.23 -7.59 8.59
N ASP A 126 -15.54 -8.52 9.50
CA ASP A 126 -15.41 -9.96 9.26
C ASP A 126 -16.32 -10.47 8.12
N THR A 127 -17.44 -9.78 7.87
CA THR A 127 -18.39 -10.08 6.78
C THR A 127 -18.05 -9.40 5.45
N VAL A 128 -16.84 -8.84 5.28
CA VAL A 128 -16.43 -8.08 4.08
C VAL A 128 -17.29 -6.80 3.87
N GLU A 129 -17.98 -6.37 4.92
CA GLU A 129 -18.56 -5.04 5.04
C GLU A 129 -17.51 -4.01 5.45
N TRP A 130 -17.80 -2.73 5.26
CA TRP A 130 -16.89 -1.64 5.59
C TRP A 130 -17.49 -0.72 6.64
N SER A 131 -16.69 -0.32 7.63
CA SER A 131 -17.02 0.76 8.57
C SER A 131 -16.11 1.95 8.34
N ARG A 132 -16.69 3.14 8.25
CA ARG A 132 -15.96 4.40 8.06
C ARG A 132 -15.58 5.02 9.39
N ILE A 133 -14.32 5.41 9.52
CA ILE A 133 -13.80 6.28 10.57
C ILE A 133 -13.27 7.54 9.90
N CYS A 134 -13.78 8.69 10.30
CA CYS A 134 -13.29 9.98 9.83
C CYS A 134 -12.19 10.47 10.76
N VAL A 135 -11.00 10.74 10.21
CA VAL A 135 -9.83 11.20 10.95
C VAL A 135 -9.47 12.60 10.48
N HIS A 136 -9.50 13.56 11.40
CA HIS A 136 -9.10 14.93 11.11
C HIS A 136 -7.71 15.20 11.68
N ILE A 137 -6.80 15.70 10.84
CA ILE A 137 -5.40 15.90 11.17
C ILE A 137 -5.06 17.40 11.05
N PRO A 138 -5.41 18.21 12.06
CA PRO A 138 -5.44 19.66 11.95
C PRO A 138 -4.07 20.29 11.67
N TRP A 139 -2.98 19.67 12.10
CA TRP A 139 -1.62 20.21 11.93
C TRP A 139 -1.10 20.13 10.49
N MET A 140 -1.77 19.38 9.60
CA MET A 140 -1.42 19.32 8.18
C MET A 140 -1.84 20.56 7.38
N SER A 141 -2.63 21.47 7.96
CA SER A 141 -3.08 22.67 7.25
C SER A 141 -1.88 23.49 6.78
N GLY A 142 -1.75 23.70 5.47
CA GLY A 142 -0.68 24.50 4.87
C GLY A 142 0.60 23.74 4.51
N TRP A 143 0.62 22.42 4.66
CA TRP A 143 1.74 21.59 4.18
C TRP A 143 1.70 21.53 2.65
N LYS A 144 2.80 21.90 2.00
CA LYS A 144 2.91 21.96 0.53
C LYS A 144 3.40 20.66 -0.11
N SER A 145 3.73 19.65 0.68
CA SER A 145 4.42 18.44 0.21
C SER A 145 3.57 17.19 0.36
N THR A 146 4.03 16.10 -0.27
CA THR A 146 3.36 14.80 -0.22
C THR A 146 3.49 14.16 1.17
N ILE A 147 2.40 13.55 1.63
CA ILE A 147 2.35 12.76 2.84
C ILE A 147 1.94 11.36 2.43
N ASP A 148 2.79 10.39 2.75
CA ASP A 148 2.53 8.99 2.48
C ASP A 148 2.10 8.29 3.77
N ILE A 149 1.05 7.49 3.69
CA ILE A 149 0.61 6.66 4.81
C ILE A 149 1.34 5.34 4.72
N ILE A 150 2.21 5.09 5.68
CA ILE A 150 3.09 3.91 5.65
C ILE A 150 2.54 2.74 6.47
N GLY A 151 1.60 2.99 7.40
CA GLY A 151 0.97 1.91 8.16
C GLY A 151 0.37 2.37 9.47
N THR A 152 0.18 1.44 10.40
CA THR A 152 -0.17 1.74 11.80
C THR A 152 0.69 1.00 12.79
N THR A 153 0.75 1.53 14.01
CA THR A 153 1.33 0.83 15.16
C THR A 153 0.35 -0.18 15.75
N HIS A 154 0.83 -1.11 16.57
CA HIS A 154 -0.02 -2.03 17.34
C HIS A 154 -1.04 -1.31 18.26
N THR A 155 -0.74 -0.07 18.68
CA THR A 155 -1.66 0.76 19.47
C THR A 155 -2.73 1.46 18.64
N GLY A 156 -2.66 1.37 17.30
CA GLY A 156 -3.59 1.99 16.37
C GLY A 156 -3.25 3.43 16.01
N GLN A 157 -2.01 3.87 16.27
CA GLN A 157 -1.52 5.17 15.78
C GLN A 157 -1.25 5.06 14.28
N ILE A 158 -1.74 6.01 13.50
CA ILE A 158 -1.48 6.09 12.07
C ILE A 158 -0.07 6.65 11.88
N VAL A 159 0.71 5.98 11.04
CA VAL A 159 2.09 6.38 10.76
C VAL A 159 2.16 7.00 9.38
N PHE A 160 2.68 8.22 9.32
CA PHE A 160 2.90 8.95 8.09
C PHE A 160 4.38 9.16 7.84
N PHE A 161 4.78 9.08 6.58
CA PHE A 161 6.03 9.61 6.09
C PHE A 161 5.76 10.98 5.47
N TYR A 162 6.56 11.97 5.87
CA TYR A 162 6.49 13.32 5.34
C TYR A 162 7.85 13.76 4.83
N ASN A 163 7.86 14.22 3.58
CA ASN A 163 9.04 14.81 2.95
C ASN A 163 8.81 16.31 2.77
N HIS A 164 9.57 17.14 3.50
CA HIS A 164 9.47 18.59 3.38
C HIS A 164 10.24 19.10 2.16
N SER A 165 9.54 19.28 1.04
CA SER A 165 10.13 19.64 -0.26
C SER A 165 10.66 21.08 -0.35
N ASP A 166 10.23 21.98 0.54
CA ASP A 166 10.60 23.41 0.53
C ASP A 166 11.89 23.72 1.35
N ASP A 167 12.61 22.70 1.86
CA ASP A 167 13.85 22.90 2.60
C ASP A 167 15.07 22.50 1.75
N MET A 168 16.08 23.37 1.69
CA MET A 168 17.39 23.14 1.06
C MET A 168 18.09 21.87 1.58
N TYR A 169 17.62 21.33 2.71
CA TYR A 169 18.14 20.13 3.38
C TYR A 169 17.19 18.92 3.37
N ALA A 170 16.11 18.92 2.58
CA ALA A 170 15.15 17.81 2.42
C ALA A 170 14.88 17.05 3.74
N ARG A 171 14.10 17.66 4.64
CA ARG A 171 13.83 17.02 5.95
C ARG A 171 12.72 15.98 5.79
N CYS A 172 13.08 14.72 6.05
CA CYS A 172 12.11 13.63 6.16
C CYS A 172 11.71 13.41 7.63
N PHE A 173 10.42 13.17 7.87
CA PHE A 173 9.86 12.90 9.18
C PHE A 173 8.98 11.65 9.15
N ILE A 174 9.06 10.87 10.23
CA ILE A 174 8.04 9.88 10.58
C ILE A 174 7.13 10.49 11.62
N LEU A 175 5.83 10.46 11.36
CA LEU A 175 4.80 11.06 12.19
C LEU A 175 3.89 9.96 12.71
N TYR A 176 3.74 9.88 14.03
CA TYR A 176 2.82 8.97 14.71
C TYR A 176 1.64 9.76 15.23
N TYR A 177 0.45 9.49 14.70
CA TYR A 177 -0.75 10.20 15.05
C TYR A 177 -1.79 9.29 15.71
N ASP A 178 -2.21 9.65 16.91
CA ASP A 178 -3.34 9.03 17.60
C ASP A 178 -4.58 9.91 17.41
N HIS A 179 -5.55 9.43 16.63
CA HIS A 179 -6.79 10.18 16.38
C HIS A 179 -7.76 10.17 17.58
N LYS A 180 -7.62 9.23 18.51
CA LYS A 180 -8.49 9.13 19.69
C LYS A 180 -8.10 10.17 20.72
N THR A 181 -6.79 10.37 20.91
CA THR A 181 -6.25 11.39 21.84
C THR A 181 -5.87 12.69 21.15
N ASN A 182 -5.99 12.77 19.82
CA ASN A 182 -5.50 13.85 18.99
C ASN A 182 -4.02 14.21 19.25
N ARG A 183 -3.17 13.19 19.46
CA ARG A 183 -1.75 13.38 19.80
C ARG A 183 -0.87 13.07 18.61
N LEU A 184 0.04 13.99 18.29
CA LEU A 184 1.08 13.82 17.27
C LEU A 184 2.45 13.67 17.94
N ILE A 185 3.22 12.69 17.49
CA ILE A 185 4.65 12.58 17.78
C ILE A 185 5.38 12.62 16.44
N ASN A 186 6.33 13.53 16.27
CA ASN A 186 7.21 13.55 15.12
C ASN A 186 8.60 13.01 15.48
N ARG A 187 9.24 12.37 14.51
CA ARG A 187 10.63 11.92 14.57
C ARG A 187 11.30 12.33 13.27
N ARG A 188 12.31 13.18 13.38
CA ARG A 188 13.13 13.54 12.22
C ARG A 188 14.01 12.35 11.85
N LEU A 189 14.01 11.99 10.58
CA LEU A 189 15.01 11.08 10.05
C LEU A 189 16.31 11.86 9.87
N SER A 190 17.32 11.56 10.68
CA SER A 190 18.68 12.01 10.46
C SER A 190 19.36 11.00 9.53
N TYR A 191 19.48 11.33 8.25
CA TYR A 191 20.39 10.60 7.37
C TYR A 191 21.81 10.97 7.79
N GLY A 192 22.60 9.98 8.20
CA GLY A 192 24.05 10.09 8.04
C GLY A 192 24.34 9.95 6.55
N VAL A 193 25.22 10.80 6.02
CA VAL A 193 25.72 10.87 4.63
C VAL A 193 25.09 11.98 3.78
N GLU A 194 25.94 12.98 3.50
CA GLU A 194 25.85 13.90 2.36
C GLU A 194 25.82 13.10 1.06
N VAL A 195 24.64 12.89 0.47
CA VAL A 195 24.56 12.54 -0.95
C VAL A 195 23.39 13.30 -1.55
N GLY A 196 23.64 14.01 -2.65
CA GLY A 196 22.63 14.78 -3.38
C GLY A 196 21.39 13.93 -3.66
N PHE A 197 20.24 14.44 -3.22
CA PHE A 197 18.96 13.76 -3.37
C PHE A 197 18.53 13.74 -4.84
N GLN A 198 18.39 12.54 -5.41
CA GLN A 198 17.32 12.28 -6.37
C GLN A 198 16.04 11.95 -5.58
N PRO A 199 14.83 12.27 -6.11
CA PRO A 199 13.58 12.04 -5.40
C PRO A 199 13.41 10.54 -5.12
N VAL A 200 13.49 10.18 -3.84
CA VAL A 200 13.29 8.80 -3.37
C VAL A 200 11.85 8.41 -3.68
N SER A 201 11.65 7.58 -4.70
CA SER A 201 10.32 7.21 -5.22
C SER A 201 9.68 6.02 -4.50
N ALA A 202 10.38 5.35 -3.58
CA ALA A 202 9.77 4.32 -2.74
C ALA A 202 10.62 4.07 -1.49
N MET A 203 10.12 4.47 -0.32
CA MET A 203 10.60 3.92 0.95
C MET A 203 9.62 2.81 1.36
N LEU A 204 10.01 1.55 1.13
CA LEU A 204 9.24 0.41 1.65
C LEU A 204 9.58 0.27 3.14
N LEU A 205 8.68 0.76 4.00
CA LEU A 205 8.72 0.53 5.43
C LEU A 205 7.76 -0.62 5.72
N SER A 206 8.31 -1.82 5.91
CA SER A 206 7.57 -2.94 6.46
C SER A 206 7.42 -2.73 7.96
N CYS A 207 6.22 -2.40 8.44
CA CYS A 207 5.91 -2.40 9.87
C CYS A 207 5.54 -3.80 10.41
N ASP A 208 5.59 -4.84 9.57
CA ASP A 208 4.97 -6.15 9.85
C ASP A 208 5.96 -7.23 10.36
N TYR A 209 7.09 -6.85 10.96
CA TYR A 209 7.89 -7.80 11.73
C TYR A 209 8.29 -7.23 13.10
N VAL A 210 8.08 -8.05 14.12
CA VAL A 210 8.49 -7.78 15.50
C VAL A 210 10.00 -7.59 15.47
N GLU A 211 10.43 -6.35 15.75
CA GLU A 211 11.80 -5.84 15.67
C GLU A 211 12.26 -5.42 14.26
N ASN A 212 12.50 -4.11 14.15
CA ASN A 212 13.12 -3.35 13.06
C ASN A 212 12.23 -2.92 11.89
N VAL A 213 12.05 -1.60 11.83
CA VAL A 213 11.69 -0.88 10.61
C VAL A 213 12.86 -1.05 9.63
N MET A 214 12.76 -2.05 8.76
CA MET A 214 13.71 -2.23 7.65
C MET A 214 13.28 -1.32 6.50
N SER A 215 14.09 -0.30 6.23
CA SER A 215 13.98 0.53 5.03
C SER A 215 14.74 -0.13 3.88
N PHE A 216 14.03 -0.53 2.82
CA PHE A 216 14.66 -0.93 1.56
C PHE A 216 14.60 0.24 0.58
N PHE A 217 15.75 0.61 0.02
CA PHE A 217 15.86 1.52 -1.12
C PHE A 217 16.01 0.66 -2.39
N SER A 218 15.20 0.90 -3.43
CA SER A 218 15.50 0.42 -4.78
C SER A 218 16.13 1.56 -5.57
N PHE A 219 17.27 1.30 -6.20
CA PHE A 219 17.91 2.18 -7.19
C PHE A 219 17.34 1.92 -8.58
#